data_AF-A0AAD7SAE1-F1
#
_entry.id   AF-A0AAD7SAE1-F1
#
_cell.length_a   1.000
_cell.length_b   1.000
_cell.length_c   1.000
_cell.angle_alpha   90.00
_cell.angle_beta   90.00
_cell.angle_gamma   90.00
#
_symmetry.space_group_name_H-M   'P 1'
#
loop_
_entity.id
_entity.type
_entity.pdbx_description
1 polymer ?
#
loop_
_entity_poly.entity_id
_entity_poly.type
_entity_poly.pdbx_seq_one_letter_code
_entity_poly.pdbx_strand_id
1 'polypeptide(L)'
;MNFKPQKSRSLSLRKGERNDRVTFTICGEDIPRIVDQPIRSLGRLYTSRLSDKDMGKTILQQLSEGLSKIDSSQLPGKHKVWCYHFTLYPRVMWPLKLCEVTSSAVSRMEAKANSFIRKWLGLPRCWPIRTELTPTTPEIHHPGL
;
A
#
# COMPACT_ATOMS: atom_id res chain seq x y z
N MET A 1 -15.27 -10.07 28.59
CA MET A 1 -14.08 -9.52 27.90
C MET A 1 -13.65 -8.27 28.62
N ASN A 2 -12.40 -8.17 29.10
CA ASN A 2 -11.87 -6.96 29.72
C ASN A 2 -11.10 -6.13 28.69
N PHE A 3 -11.52 -4.89 28.48
CA PHE A 3 -10.82 -3.96 27.61
C PHE A 3 -9.55 -3.46 28.30
N LYS A 4 -8.42 -3.48 27.57
CA LYS A 4 -7.14 -2.97 28.07
C LYS A 4 -6.94 -1.54 27.57
N PRO A 5 -6.99 -0.52 28.43
CA PRO A 5 -6.89 0.90 28.02
C PRO A 5 -5.63 1.18 27.20
N GLN A 6 -4.50 0.60 27.61
CA GLN A 6 -3.21 0.72 26.94
C GLN A 6 -3.17 0.16 25.50
N LYS A 7 -4.07 -0.75 25.13
CA LYS A 7 -4.16 -1.30 23.76
C LYS A 7 -5.19 -0.56 22.89
N SER A 8 -6.05 0.24 23.51
CA SER A 8 -7.06 1.04 22.82
C SER A 8 -6.50 2.40 22.44
N ARG A 9 -7.04 3.02 21.39
CA ARG A 9 -6.75 4.43 21.09
C ARG A 9 -8.03 5.19 20.85
N SER A 10 -8.06 6.43 21.32
CA SER A 10 -9.20 7.33 21.17
C SER A 10 -8.98 8.37 20.07
N LEU A 11 -10.07 8.68 19.36
CA LEU A 11 -10.16 9.77 18.39
C LEU A 11 -11.54 10.41 18.50
N SER A 12 -11.58 11.71 18.77
CA SER A 12 -12.81 12.49 18.83
C SER A 12 -12.96 13.37 17.61
N LEU A 13 -14.12 13.32 16.97
CA LEU A 13 -14.48 14.16 15.83
C LEU A 13 -15.69 15.00 16.22
N ARG A 14 -15.63 16.32 16.01
CA ARG A 14 -16.75 17.24 16.21
C ARG A 14 -16.91 18.10 14.95
N LYS A 15 -18.07 18.02 14.30
CA LYS A 15 -18.37 18.74 13.04
C LYS A 15 -17.34 18.49 11.92
N GLY A 16 -16.83 17.25 11.81
CA GLY A 16 -15.83 16.87 10.80
C GLY A 16 -14.40 17.27 11.14
N GLU A 17 -14.17 18.03 12.21
CA GLU A 17 -12.84 18.38 12.70
C GLU A 17 -12.44 17.55 13.91
N ARG A 18 -11.14 17.32 14.04
CA ARG A 18 -10.60 16.58 15.18
C ARG A 18 -10.67 17.43 16.45
N ASN A 19 -11.20 16.87 17.52
CA ASN A 19 -11.30 17.52 18.82
C ASN A 19 -10.39 16.82 19.84
N ASP A 20 -9.16 17.33 19.99
CA ASP A 20 -8.14 16.71 20.85
C ASP A 20 -8.35 16.95 22.35
N ARG A 21 -9.38 17.73 22.73
CA ARG A 21 -9.67 18.11 24.12
C ARG A 21 -10.47 17.05 24.88
N VAL A 22 -11.04 16.07 24.17
CA VAL A 22 -11.88 15.03 24.77
C VAL A 22 -11.02 13.82 25.10
N THR A 23 -10.99 13.44 26.36
CA THR A 23 -10.37 12.21 26.85
C THR A 23 -11.45 11.16 27.10
N PHE A 24 -11.11 9.89 26.89
CA PHE A 24 -11.99 8.76 27.18
C PHE A 24 -11.33 7.89 28.24
N THR A 25 -12.13 7.47 29.23
CA THR A 25 -11.69 6.63 30.35
C THR A 25 -12.35 5.27 30.26
N ILE A 26 -11.59 4.19 30.44
CA ILE A 26 -12.12 2.82 30.62
C ILE A 26 -11.59 2.30 31.94
N CYS A 27 -12.48 1.81 32.82
CA CYS A 27 -12.12 1.24 34.12
C CYS A 27 -11.27 2.20 35.01
N GLY A 28 -11.46 3.51 34.89
CA GLY A 28 -10.71 4.52 35.66
C GLY A 28 -9.34 4.89 35.09
N GLU A 29 -8.91 4.25 33.99
CA GLU A 29 -7.67 4.62 33.28
C GLU A 29 -7.98 5.39 31.99
N ASP A 30 -7.13 6.37 31.67
CA ASP A 30 -7.22 7.14 30.43
C ASP A 30 -6.77 6.33 29.21
N ILE A 31 -7.58 6.36 28.15
CA ILE A 31 -7.20 5.79 26.86
C ILE A 31 -6.27 6.77 26.13
N PRO A 32 -5.04 6.37 25.76
CA PRO A 32 -4.15 7.22 24.99
C PRO A 32 -4.76 7.61 23.63
N ARG A 33 -4.53 8.86 23.21
CA ARG A 33 -5.08 9.39 21.95
C ARG A 33 -4.24 8.92 20.77
N ILE A 34 -4.85 8.83 19.59
CA ILE A 34 -4.14 8.53 18.33
C ILE A 34 -3.07 9.61 18.00
N VAL A 35 -3.27 10.84 18.48
CA VAL A 35 -2.31 11.95 18.32
C VAL A 35 -1.01 11.68 19.06
N ASP A 36 -1.10 11.24 20.31
CA ASP A 36 0.06 11.03 21.17
C ASP A 36 0.78 9.73 20.81
N GLN A 37 0.00 8.68 20.50
CA GLN A 37 0.52 7.37 20.13
C GLN A 37 -0.26 6.80 18.94
N PRO A 38 0.29 6.89 17.71
CA PRO A 38 -0.34 6.30 16.55
C PRO A 38 -0.40 4.77 16.69
N ILE A 39 -1.47 4.16 16.19
CA ILE A 39 -1.69 2.71 16.28
C ILE A 39 -1.38 2.04 14.96
N ARG A 40 -0.71 0.89 15.03
CA ARG A 40 -0.51 0.00 13.89
C ARG A 40 -1.47 -1.18 13.99
N SER A 41 -2.29 -1.37 12.96
CA SER A 41 -3.18 -2.53 12.85
C SER A 41 -3.06 -3.15 11.46
N LEU A 42 -2.88 -4.47 11.40
CA LEU A 42 -2.72 -5.26 10.16
C LEU A 42 -1.63 -4.73 9.19
N GLY A 43 -0.64 -4.02 9.74
CA GLY A 43 0.44 -3.41 8.96
C GLY A 43 0.17 -1.96 8.55
N ARG A 44 -1.07 -1.45 8.63
CA ARG A 44 -1.43 -0.04 8.40
C ARG A 44 -1.22 0.78 9.67
N LEU A 45 -0.63 1.96 9.49
CA LEU A 45 -0.42 2.94 10.55
C LEU A 45 -1.55 3.97 10.51
N TYR A 46 -2.29 4.08 11.60
CA TYR A 46 -3.34 5.08 11.77
C TYR A 46 -2.75 6.27 12.51
N THR A 47 -2.51 7.33 11.75
CA THR A 47 -2.03 8.61 12.27
C THR A 47 -3.22 9.54 12.50
N SER A 48 -3.03 10.56 13.32
CA SER A 48 -4.06 11.55 13.67
C SER A 48 -4.63 12.36 12.49
N ARG A 49 -3.98 12.31 11.32
CA ARG A 49 -4.45 12.92 10.06
C ARG A 49 -5.43 12.04 9.28
N LEU A 50 -5.60 10.77 9.66
CA LEU A 50 -6.42 9.75 8.98
C LEU A 50 -6.17 9.65 7.46
N SER A 51 -5.05 10.18 6.95
CA SER A 51 -4.76 10.26 5.53
C SER A 51 -3.74 9.21 5.13
N ASP A 52 -4.02 8.49 4.05
CA ASP A 52 -3.14 7.44 3.50
C ASP A 52 -2.06 7.99 2.55
N LYS A 53 -1.96 9.31 2.37
CA LYS A 53 -0.95 9.95 1.50
C LYS A 53 0.47 9.56 1.88
N ASP A 54 0.77 9.47 3.18
CA ASP A 54 2.09 9.08 3.68
C ASP A 54 2.35 7.58 3.49
N MET A 55 1.29 6.77 3.48
CA MET A 55 1.40 5.34 3.19
C MET A 55 1.78 5.11 1.72
N GLY A 56 1.17 5.85 0.77
CA GLY A 56 1.54 5.76 -0.63
C GLY A 56 3.03 6.04 -0.88
N LYS A 57 3.60 7.04 -0.19
CA LYS A 57 5.05 7.32 -0.22
C LYS A 57 5.87 6.18 0.38
N THR A 58 5.44 5.63 1.50
CA THR A 58 6.10 4.51 2.17
C THR A 58 6.14 3.27 1.29
N ILE A 59 5.03 2.94 0.62
CA ILE A 59 4.95 1.81 -0.31
C ILE A 59 5.89 2.04 -1.51
N LEU A 60 5.93 3.26 -2.07
CA LEU A 60 6.82 3.59 -3.17
C LEU A 60 8.30 3.45 -2.77
N GLN A 61 8.64 3.84 -1.54
CA GLN A 61 9.97 3.68 -1.00
C GLN A 61 10.34 2.20 -0.85
N GLN A 62 9.46 1.40 -0.25
CA GLN A 62 9.65 -0.06 -0.13
C GLN A 62 9.84 -0.75 -1.48
N LEU A 63 9.03 -0.37 -2.48
CA LEU A 63 9.18 -0.86 -3.85
C LEU A 63 10.55 -0.47 -4.42
N SER A 64 10.96 0.79 -4.24
CA SER A 64 12.24 1.30 -4.75
C SER A 64 13.45 0.58 -4.15
N GLU A 65 13.42 0.36 -2.84
CA GLU A 65 14.46 -0.38 -2.12
C GLU A 65 14.49 -1.85 -2.54
N GLY A 66 13.32 -2.48 -2.66
CA GLY A 66 13.20 -3.86 -3.12
C GLY A 66 13.74 -4.04 -4.54
N LEU A 67 13.37 -3.15 -5.46
CA LEU A 67 13.89 -3.16 -6.84
C LEU A 67 15.40 -2.97 -6.88
N SER A 68 15.94 -2.07 -6.05
CA SER A 68 17.39 -1.82 -5.98
C SER A 68 18.15 -3.05 -5.47
N LYS A 69 17.61 -3.75 -4.46
CA LYS A 69 18.18 -5.00 -3.94
C LYS A 69 18.16 -6.15 -4.96
N ILE A 70 17.09 -6.24 -5.75
CA ILE A 70 17.01 -7.23 -6.84
C ILE A 70 18.01 -6.85 -7.95
N ASP A 71 18.12 -5.57 -8.28
CA ASP A 71 19.06 -5.09 -9.30
C ASP A 71 20.51 -5.34 -8.90
N SER A 72 20.86 -5.13 -7.63
CA SER A 72 22.20 -5.40 -7.09
C SER A 72 22.56 -6.88 -6.98
N SER A 73 21.59 -7.79 -7.11
CA SER A 73 21.87 -9.22 -7.12
C SER A 73 22.61 -9.63 -8.41
N GLN A 74 23.55 -10.58 -8.30
CA GLN A 74 24.26 -11.16 -9.46
C GLN A 74 23.44 -12.25 -10.16
N LEU A 75 22.12 -12.06 -10.26
CA LEU A 75 21.21 -13.01 -10.90
C LEU A 75 21.03 -12.70 -12.39
N PRO A 76 20.81 -13.71 -13.25
CA PRO A 76 20.40 -13.48 -14.63
C PRO A 76 19.07 -12.71 -14.68
N GLY A 77 18.87 -11.88 -15.71
CA GLY A 77 17.71 -10.99 -15.82
C GLY A 77 16.34 -11.67 -15.64
N LYS A 78 16.17 -12.87 -16.21
CA LYS A 78 14.94 -13.68 -16.06
C LYS A 78 14.63 -14.02 -14.59
N HIS A 79 15.67 -14.36 -13.82
CA HIS A 79 15.52 -14.67 -12.39
C HIS A 79 15.21 -13.42 -11.56
N LYS A 80 15.75 -12.25 -11.94
CA LYS A 80 15.38 -10.96 -11.31
C LYS A 80 13.90 -10.64 -11.49
N VAL A 81 13.37 -10.85 -12.70
CA VAL A 81 11.94 -10.68 -12.98
C VAL A 81 11.10 -11.68 -12.19
N TRP A 82 11.54 -12.94 -12.09
CA TRP A 82 10.88 -13.94 -11.25
C TRP A 82 10.85 -13.51 -9.78
N CYS A 83 11.96 -13.04 -9.22
CA CYS A 83 12.01 -12.52 -7.85
C CYS A 83 11.06 -11.33 -7.68
N TYR A 84 11.00 -10.42 -8.65
CA TYR A 84 10.04 -9.30 -8.59
C TYR A 84 8.60 -9.81 -8.47
N HIS A 85 8.17 -10.72 -9.34
CA HIS A 85 6.78 -11.21 -9.36
C HIS A 85 6.42 -12.02 -8.12
N PHE A 86 7.29 -12.92 -7.67
CA PHE A 86 6.95 -13.86 -6.60
C PHE A 86 7.33 -13.38 -5.20
N THR A 87 8.16 -12.35 -5.06
CA THR A 87 8.60 -11.87 -3.73
C THR A 87 8.22 -10.41 -3.48
N LEU A 88 8.60 -9.49 -4.37
CA LEU A 88 8.43 -8.06 -4.13
C LEU A 88 7.00 -7.61 -4.40
N TYR A 89 6.40 -8.11 -5.48
CA TYR A 89 5.03 -7.80 -5.85
C TYR A 89 4.00 -8.15 -4.77
N PRO A 90 3.95 -9.38 -4.20
CA PRO A 90 3.00 -9.69 -3.13
C PRO A 90 3.23 -8.84 -1.87
N ARG A 91 4.49 -8.51 -1.56
CA ARG A 91 4.84 -7.64 -0.42
C ARG A 91 4.32 -6.21 -0.60
N VAL A 92 4.34 -5.67 -1.82
CA VAL A 92 3.84 -4.34 -2.16
C VAL A 92 2.31 -4.35 -2.35
N MET A 93 1.75 -5.46 -2.83
CA MET A 93 0.32 -5.66 -3.02
C MET A 93 -0.45 -5.62 -1.69
N TRP A 94 0.08 -6.23 -0.63
CA TRP A 94 -0.55 -6.25 0.68
C TRP A 94 -0.93 -4.85 1.22
N PRO A 95 0.00 -3.89 1.35
CA PRO A 95 -0.32 -2.55 1.83
C PRO A 95 -1.17 -1.74 0.84
N LEU A 96 -1.09 -2.02 -0.47
CA LEU A 96 -1.97 -1.40 -1.47
C LEU A 96 -3.43 -1.83 -1.33
N LYS A 97 -3.70 -3.08 -0.92
CA LYS A 97 -5.07 -3.54 -0.64
C LYS A 97 -5.66 -2.92 0.63
N LEU A 98 -4.81 -2.54 1.58
CA LEU A 98 -5.23 -2.06 2.91
C LEU A 98 -5.44 -0.54 2.97
N CYS A 99 -4.89 0.20 2.01
CA CYS A 99 -4.83 1.66 2.04
C CYS A 99 -5.41 2.27 0.77
N GLU A 100 -6.07 3.41 0.89
CA GLU A 100 -6.61 4.15 -0.25
C GLU A 100 -5.48 4.94 -0.93
N VAL A 101 -4.81 4.28 -1.88
CA VAL A 101 -3.74 4.88 -2.68
C VAL A 101 -4.32 5.42 -3.99
N THR A 102 -3.95 6.65 -4.35
CA THR A 102 -4.41 7.26 -5.60
C THR A 102 -3.88 6.50 -6.82
N SER A 103 -4.69 6.38 -7.88
CA SER A 103 -4.30 5.74 -9.14
C SER A 103 -3.02 6.33 -9.73
N SER A 104 -2.81 7.65 -9.57
CA SER A 104 -1.59 8.34 -9.98
C SER A 104 -0.33 7.85 -9.24
N ALA A 105 -0.43 7.50 -7.96
CA ALA A 105 0.70 6.97 -7.20
C ALA A 105 1.02 5.53 -7.63
N VAL A 106 0.00 4.71 -7.89
CA VAL A 106 0.16 3.35 -8.43
C VAL A 106 0.82 3.39 -9.81
N SER A 107 0.37 4.28 -10.70
CA SER A 107 0.97 4.44 -12.03
C SER A 107 2.45 4.79 -11.97
N ARG A 108 2.87 5.64 -11.01
CA ARG A 108 4.29 5.94 -10.76
C ARG A 108 5.08 4.73 -10.27
N MET A 109 4.49 3.90 -9.41
CA MET A 109 5.10 2.66 -8.93
C MET A 109 5.30 1.68 -10.08
N GLU A 110 4.28 1.49 -10.92
CA GLU A 110 4.33 0.63 -12.10
C GLU A 110 5.37 1.11 -13.12
N ALA A 111 5.40 2.41 -13.42
CA ALA A 111 6.39 2.99 -14.32
C ALA A 111 7.83 2.72 -13.84
N LYS A 112 8.06 2.81 -12.53
CA LYS A 112 9.36 2.50 -11.92
C LYS A 112 9.69 1.01 -12.05
N ALA A 113 8.78 0.12 -11.67
CA ALA A 113 8.97 -1.32 -11.82
C ALA A 113 9.27 -1.71 -13.28
N ASN A 114 8.52 -1.18 -14.23
CA ASN A 114 8.70 -1.43 -15.67
C ASN A 114 10.07 -0.95 -16.18
N SER A 115 10.61 0.13 -15.63
CA SER A 115 11.97 0.57 -15.95
C SER A 115 13.03 -0.47 -15.55
N PHE A 116 12.90 -1.08 -14.37
CA PHE A 116 13.82 -2.13 -13.91
C PHE A 116 13.63 -3.43 -14.70
N ILE A 117 12.38 -3.84 -14.95
CA ILE A 117 12.09 -5.05 -15.72
C ILE A 117 12.67 -4.96 -17.13
N ARG A 118 12.50 -3.82 -17.83
CA ARG A 118 13.12 -3.59 -19.14
C ARG A 118 14.64 -3.67 -19.08
N LYS A 119 15.25 -3.04 -18.08
CA LYS A 119 16.71 -3.10 -17.84
C LYS A 119 17.18 -4.55 -17.67
N TRP A 120 16.48 -5.36 -16.87
CA TRP A 120 16.86 -6.75 -16.63
C TRP A 120 16.67 -7.66 -17.84
N LEU A 121 15.66 -7.38 -18.67
CA LEU A 121 15.39 -8.15 -19.88
C LEU A 121 16.18 -7.66 -21.11
N GLY A 122 16.93 -6.55 -21.01
CA GLY A 122 17.65 -5.96 -22.13
C GLY A 122 16.73 -5.32 -23.18
N LEU A 123 15.50 -4.93 -22.81
CA LEU A 123 14.51 -4.37 -23.72
C LEU A 123 14.70 -2.85 -23.91
N PRO A 124 14.42 -2.31 -25.11
CA PRO A 124 14.39 -0.88 -25.36
C PRO A 124 13.37 -0.17 -24.46
N ARG A 125 13.64 1.09 -24.10
CA ARG A 125 12.76 1.87 -23.19
C ARG A 125 11.35 2.14 -23.73
N CYS A 126 11.18 2.09 -25.05
CA CYS A 126 9.91 2.28 -25.74
C CYS A 126 9.07 1.00 -25.85
N TRP A 127 9.58 -0.16 -25.46
CA TRP A 127 8.82 -1.41 -25.59
C TRP A 127 7.67 -1.44 -24.56
N PRO A 128 6.42 -1.60 -24.99
CA PRO A 128 5.29 -1.72 -24.08
C PRO A 128 5.39 -3.07 -23.35
N ILE A 129 5.57 -3.03 -22.03
CA ILE A 129 5.30 -4.19 -21.18
C ILE A 129 3.80 -4.16 -20.97
N ARG A 130 3.06 -4.93 -21.77
CA ARG A 130 1.62 -5.10 -21.58
C ARG A 130 1.41 -6.09 -20.44
N THR A 131 1.27 -5.58 -19.22
CA THR A 131 0.70 -6.34 -18.11
C THR A 131 -0.81 -6.47 -18.38
N GLU A 132 -1.18 -7.57 -19.03
CA GLU A 132 -2.59 -7.99 -19.21
C GLU A 132 -3.24 -8.14 -17.83
N LEU A 133 -3.90 -7.09 -17.36
CA LEU A 133 -4.94 -7.15 -16.33
C LEU A 133 -6.16 -6.40 -16.88
N THR A 134 -6.74 -6.93 -17.96
CA THR A 134 -8.14 -6.69 -18.28
C THR A 134 -8.94 -7.87 -17.75
N PRO A 135 -9.97 -7.68 -16.92
CA PRO A 135 -10.99 -8.70 -16.79
C PRO A 135 -11.66 -8.81 -18.16
N THR A 136 -11.49 -9.94 -18.84
CA THR A 136 -12.34 -10.32 -19.95
C THR A 136 -13.75 -10.47 -19.38
N THR A 137 -14.54 -9.41 -19.44
CA THR A 137 -16.00 -9.53 -19.38
C THR A 137 -16.42 -10.16 -20.70
N PRO A 138 -16.94 -11.40 -20.72
CA PRO A 138 -17.59 -11.89 -21.93
C PRO A 138 -18.84 -11.04 -22.14
N GLU A 139 -18.91 -10.32 -23.26
CA GLU A 139 -20.15 -9.77 -23.77
C GLU A 139 -21.13 -10.93 -23.97
N ILE A 140 -22.12 -11.03 -23.07
CA ILE A 140 -23.27 -11.88 -23.28
C ILE A 140 -24.10 -11.19 -24.37
N HIS A 141 -23.88 -11.62 -25.61
CA HIS A 141 -24.83 -11.43 -26.70
C HIS A 141 -26.17 -12.02 -26.24
N HIS A 142 -27.15 -11.16 -25.98
CA HIS A 142 -28.56 -11.54 -26.02
C HIS A 142 -29.02 -11.48 -27.48
N PRO A 143 -29.26 -12.61 -28.18
CA PRO A 143 -30.13 -12.58 -29.34
C PRO A 143 -31.57 -12.37 -28.86
N GLY A 144 -32.26 -11.43 -29.51
CA GLY A 144 -33.54 -10.89 -29.05
C GLY A 144 -34.78 -11.72 -29.40
N LEU A 145 -35.89 -11.10 -29.00
CA LEU A 145 -37.28 -11.22 -29.49
C LEU A 145 -37.84 -12.63 -29.74
#